data_AF-A0A2M8NE77-F1
#
_entry.id   AF-A0A2M8NE77-F1
#
_cell.length_a   1.000
_cell.length_b   1.000
_cell.length_c   1.000
_cell.angle_alpha   90.00
_cell.angle_beta   90.00
_cell.angle_gamma   90.00
#
_symmetry.space_group_name_H-M   'P 1'
#
loop_
_entity.id
_entity.type
_entity.pdbx_description
1 polymer ?
#
loop_
_entity_poly.entity_id
_entity_poly.type
_entity_poly.pdbx_seq_one_letter_code
_entity_poly.pdbx_strand_id
1 'polypeptide(L)'
;MEAVSGQLDRLQGHWKQRSTILAILAAEVTGQAWDKKEFWGRSDTAARSTYYKWTATDPVFSAVLQACRTAVQNWRSDRALKSIAEAQLILQEAGPEVARQLVALALGSRSDHVKVQAALGALDRMHPDTAAKQTHMISPDVINATLHQIYGDDESE
;
A
#
# COMPACT_ATOMS: atom_id res chain seq x y z
N MET A 1 -14.39 -2.99 -11.53
CA MET A 1 -15.86 -2.87 -11.46
C MET A 1 -16.55 -3.57 -12.63
N GLU A 2 -16.08 -3.38 -13.86
CA GLU A 2 -16.59 -4.09 -15.05
C GLU A 2 -16.60 -5.63 -14.90
N ALA A 3 -15.52 -6.20 -14.33
CA ALA A 3 -15.45 -7.63 -14.01
C ALA A 3 -16.54 -8.12 -13.04
N VAL A 4 -16.98 -7.28 -12.09
CA VAL A 4 -18.08 -7.63 -11.16
C VAL A 4 -19.42 -7.57 -11.90
N SER A 5 -19.63 -6.56 -12.74
CA SER A 5 -20.84 -6.44 -13.55
C SER A 5 -21.05 -7.66 -14.43
N GLY A 6 -20.01 -8.10 -15.16
CA GLY A 6 -20.10 -9.27 -16.04
C GLY A 6 -20.41 -10.58 -15.30
N GLN A 7 -19.98 -10.74 -14.05
CA GLN A 7 -20.36 -11.91 -13.24
C GLN A 7 -21.80 -11.81 -12.75
N LEU A 8 -22.27 -10.61 -12.36
CA LEU A 8 -23.65 -10.40 -11.93
C LEU A 8 -24.67 -10.60 -13.06
N ASP A 9 -24.26 -10.41 -14.31
CA ASP A 9 -25.10 -10.69 -15.48
C ASP A 9 -25.38 -12.18 -15.65
N ARG A 10 -24.69 -13.07 -14.94
CA ARG A 10 -25.05 -14.51 -14.91
C ARG A 10 -26.29 -14.79 -14.06
N LEU A 11 -26.75 -13.82 -13.27
CA LEU A 11 -27.94 -13.88 -12.42
C LEU A 11 -29.09 -13.06 -13.03
N GLN A 12 -29.25 -13.06 -14.36
CA GLN A 12 -30.32 -12.29 -15.01
C GLN A 12 -31.70 -12.67 -14.45
N GLY A 13 -32.55 -11.67 -14.23
CA GLY A 13 -33.88 -11.86 -13.63
C GLY A 13 -33.90 -12.02 -12.11
N HIS A 14 -32.77 -12.31 -11.46
CA HIS A 14 -32.68 -12.48 -10.00
C HIS A 14 -32.19 -11.23 -9.30
N TRP A 15 -32.95 -10.13 -9.40
CA TRP A 15 -32.56 -8.82 -8.86
C TRP A 15 -32.17 -8.90 -7.37
N LYS A 16 -32.91 -9.67 -6.56
CA LYS A 16 -32.67 -9.80 -5.12
C LYS A 16 -31.35 -10.50 -4.79
N GLN A 17 -30.96 -11.50 -5.58
CA GLN A 17 -29.66 -12.16 -5.44
C GLN A 17 -28.53 -11.19 -5.78
N ARG A 18 -28.66 -10.45 -6.89
CA ARG A 18 -27.68 -9.44 -7.33
C ARG A 18 -27.50 -8.35 -6.28
N SER A 19 -28.59 -7.77 -5.78
CA SER A 19 -28.55 -6.73 -4.75
C SER A 19 -27.92 -7.24 -3.45
N THR A 20 -28.20 -8.48 -3.07
CA THR A 20 -27.58 -9.09 -1.87
C THR A 20 -26.08 -9.26 -2.04
N ILE A 21 -25.60 -9.75 -3.20
CA ILE A 21 -24.17 -9.88 -3.49
C ILE A 21 -23.50 -8.51 -3.43
N LEU A 22 -24.08 -7.49 -4.09
CA LEU A 22 -23.54 -6.14 -4.07
C LEU A 22 -23.46 -5.54 -2.66
N ALA A 23 -24.49 -5.74 -1.83
CA ALA A 23 -24.49 -5.29 -0.45
C ALA A 23 -23.39 -5.96 0.39
N ILE A 24 -23.19 -7.29 0.22
CA ILE A 24 -22.13 -8.04 0.91
C ILE A 24 -20.76 -7.51 0.49
N LEU A 25 -20.53 -7.35 -0.82
CA LEU A 25 -19.25 -6.85 -1.33
C LEU A 25 -18.97 -5.41 -0.87
N ALA A 26 -20.00 -4.55 -0.83
CA ALA A 26 -19.86 -3.19 -0.33
C ALA A 26 -19.47 -3.17 1.17
N ALA A 27 -20.09 -4.04 1.97
CA ALA A 27 -19.71 -4.20 3.38
C ALA A 27 -18.25 -4.71 3.51
N GLU A 28 -17.84 -5.69 2.70
CA GLU A 28 -16.47 -6.21 2.72
C GLU A 28 -15.42 -5.17 2.31
N VAL A 29 -15.71 -4.34 1.30
CA VAL A 29 -14.83 -3.24 0.86
C VAL A 29 -14.70 -2.17 1.93
N THR A 30 -15.80 -1.84 2.62
CA THR A 30 -15.83 -0.81 3.67
C THR A 30 -15.40 -1.32 5.05
N GLY A 31 -15.08 -2.61 5.18
CA GLY A 31 -14.70 -3.22 6.46
C GLY A 31 -15.87 -3.38 7.44
N GLN A 32 -17.11 -3.30 6.95
CA GLN A 32 -18.31 -3.53 7.76
C GLN A 32 -18.63 -5.03 7.85
N ALA A 33 -19.11 -5.45 9.02
CA ALA A 33 -19.56 -6.82 9.24
C ALA A 33 -20.93 -7.05 8.60
N TRP A 34 -21.01 -7.92 7.58
CA TRP A 34 -22.25 -8.27 6.89
C TRP A 34 -23.02 -9.43 7.56
N ASP A 35 -22.43 -10.12 8.53
CA ASP A 35 -23.10 -11.25 9.22
C ASP A 35 -24.07 -10.81 10.33
N LYS A 36 -24.04 -9.52 10.68
CA LYS A 36 -24.84 -8.90 11.73
C LYS A 36 -26.31 -8.77 11.34
N LYS A 37 -27.21 -8.80 12.34
CA LYS A 37 -28.67 -8.74 12.13
C LYS A 37 -29.09 -7.45 11.40
N GLU A 38 -28.43 -6.35 11.71
CA GLU A 38 -28.67 -5.03 11.15
C GLU A 38 -28.42 -5.01 9.63
N PHE A 39 -27.40 -5.73 9.15
CA PHE A 39 -27.11 -5.86 7.73
C PHE A 39 -28.27 -6.53 6.98
N TRP A 40 -28.79 -7.63 7.54
CA TRP A 40 -29.88 -8.41 6.92
C TRP A 40 -31.26 -7.76 7.05
N GLY A 41 -31.38 -6.67 7.81
CA GLY A 41 -32.62 -5.89 7.93
C GLY A 41 -32.83 -4.89 6.79
N ARG A 42 -31.89 -4.78 5.85
CA ARG A 42 -31.96 -3.80 4.77
C ARG A 42 -32.93 -4.23 3.67
N SER A 43 -33.57 -3.24 3.05
CA SER A 43 -34.54 -3.45 1.97
C SER A 43 -33.90 -3.98 0.67
N ASP A 44 -32.61 -3.77 0.48
CA ASP A 44 -31.82 -4.20 -0.68
C ASP A 44 -31.29 -5.64 -0.54
N THR A 45 -31.18 -6.18 0.69
CA THR A 45 -30.73 -7.55 0.95
C THR A 45 -31.86 -8.57 1.06
N ALA A 46 -31.61 -9.82 0.67
CA ALA A 46 -32.49 -10.94 1.00
C ALA A 46 -32.44 -11.28 2.49
N ALA A 47 -33.40 -12.08 2.97
CA ALA A 47 -33.34 -12.61 4.33
C ALA A 47 -32.10 -13.52 4.50
N ARG A 48 -31.51 -13.50 5.70
CA ARG A 48 -30.30 -14.28 6.03
C ARG A 48 -30.45 -15.78 5.75
N SER A 49 -31.61 -16.35 6.10
CA SER A 49 -31.91 -17.77 5.84
C SER A 49 -31.97 -18.08 4.34
N THR A 50 -32.57 -17.18 3.56
CA THR A 50 -32.63 -17.28 2.09
C THR A 50 -31.24 -17.24 1.47
N TYR A 51 -30.35 -16.36 1.96
CA TYR A 51 -28.96 -16.32 1.52
C TYR A 51 -28.24 -17.66 1.75
N TYR A 52 -28.26 -18.21 2.97
CA TYR A 52 -27.61 -19.50 3.22
C TYR A 52 -28.22 -20.65 2.42
N LYS A 53 -29.54 -20.61 2.19
CA LYS A 53 -30.20 -21.56 1.30
C LYS A 53 -29.64 -21.46 -0.11
N TRP A 54 -29.55 -20.26 -0.70
CA TRP A 54 -28.96 -20.08 -2.03
C TRP A 54 -27.52 -20.56 -2.07
N THR A 55 -26.70 -20.19 -1.09
CA THR A 55 -25.30 -20.64 -1.04
C THR A 55 -25.17 -22.17 -1.02
N ALA A 56 -26.09 -22.87 -0.35
CA ALA A 56 -26.08 -24.33 -0.26
C ALA A 56 -26.72 -25.05 -1.48
N THR A 57 -27.71 -24.42 -2.13
CA THR A 57 -28.58 -25.11 -3.12
C THR A 57 -28.48 -24.56 -4.54
N ASP A 58 -27.93 -23.37 -4.72
CA ASP A 58 -27.77 -22.70 -6.01
C ASP A 58 -26.27 -22.56 -6.33
N PRO A 59 -25.71 -23.50 -7.14
CA PRO A 59 -24.30 -23.46 -7.51
C PRO A 59 -23.93 -22.21 -8.31
N VAL A 60 -24.88 -21.64 -9.07
CA VAL A 60 -24.63 -20.44 -9.88
C VAL A 60 -24.46 -19.24 -8.96
N PHE A 61 -25.34 -19.09 -7.97
CA PHE A 61 -25.22 -18.03 -6.95
C PHE A 61 -23.87 -18.09 -6.24
N SER A 62 -23.48 -19.27 -5.74
CA SER A 62 -22.21 -19.46 -5.03
C SER A 62 -21.00 -19.17 -5.92
N ALA A 63 -21.01 -19.63 -7.18
CA ALA A 63 -19.94 -19.36 -8.13
C ALA A 63 -19.82 -17.86 -8.44
N VAL A 64 -20.94 -17.17 -8.64
CA VAL A 64 -20.96 -15.73 -8.91
C VAL A 64 -20.48 -14.93 -7.69
N LEU A 65 -20.97 -15.25 -6.50
CA LEU A 65 -20.51 -14.60 -5.26
C LEU A 65 -19.00 -14.74 -5.09
N GLN A 66 -18.46 -15.95 -5.29
CA GLN A 66 -17.03 -16.19 -5.17
C GLN A 66 -16.22 -15.45 -6.23
N ALA A 67 -16.65 -15.48 -7.49
CA ALA A 67 -15.98 -14.75 -8.57
C ALA A 67 -15.97 -13.24 -8.31
N CYS A 68 -17.08 -12.67 -7.83
CA CYS A 68 -17.14 -11.26 -7.46
C CYS A 68 -16.22 -10.93 -6.27
N ARG A 69 -16.14 -11.79 -5.25
CA ARG A 69 -15.21 -11.62 -4.13
C ARG A 69 -13.75 -11.59 -4.60
N THR A 70 -13.36 -12.53 -5.45
CA THR A 70 -12.02 -12.56 -6.03
C THR A 70 -11.72 -11.28 -6.83
N ALA A 71 -12.67 -10.83 -7.67
CA ALA A 71 -12.50 -9.60 -8.43
C ALA A 71 -12.31 -8.36 -7.53
N VAL A 72 -13.06 -8.27 -6.43
CA VAL A 72 -12.93 -7.19 -5.44
C VAL A 72 -11.60 -7.26 -4.70
N GLN A 73 -11.16 -8.45 -4.29
CA GLN A 73 -9.87 -8.65 -3.62
C GLN A 73 -8.71 -8.22 -4.53
N ASN A 74 -8.70 -8.65 -5.78
CA ASN A 74 -7.67 -8.26 -6.75
C ASN A 74 -7.63 -6.74 -6.93
N TRP A 75 -8.79 -6.11 -7.08
CA TRP A 75 -8.87 -4.65 -7.19
C TRP A 75 -8.31 -3.92 -5.96
N ARG A 76 -8.56 -4.44 -4.75
CA ARG A 76 -8.00 -3.86 -3.51
C ARG A 76 -6.47 -3.99 -3.49
N SER A 77 -5.95 -5.14 -3.87
CA SER A 77 -4.50 -5.38 -3.95
C SER A 77 -3.83 -4.45 -4.96
N ASP A 78 -4.40 -4.33 -6.16
CA ASP A 78 -3.88 -3.43 -7.20
C ASP A 78 -3.90 -1.97 -6.75
N ARG A 79 -4.98 -1.54 -6.07
CA ARG A 79 -5.07 -0.19 -5.52
C ARG A 79 -4.05 0.06 -4.42
N ALA A 80 -3.82 -0.92 -3.54
CA ALA A 80 -2.79 -0.83 -2.51
C ALA A 80 -1.39 -0.67 -3.15
N LEU A 81 -1.09 -1.48 -4.16
CA LEU A 81 0.18 -1.38 -4.91
C LEU A 81 0.36 0.00 -5.55
N LYS A 82 -0.68 0.54 -6.20
CA LYS A 82 -0.65 1.90 -6.76
C LYS A 82 -0.42 2.96 -5.69
N SER A 83 -1.09 2.87 -4.55
CA SER A 83 -0.90 3.82 -3.46
C SER A 83 0.51 3.77 -2.86
N ILE A 84 1.14 2.59 -2.82
CA ILE A 84 2.55 2.45 -2.41
C ILE A 84 3.46 3.10 -3.43
N ALA A 85 3.23 2.88 -4.73
CA ALA A 85 4.02 3.50 -5.80
C ALA A 85 3.88 5.03 -5.79
N GLU A 86 2.68 5.56 -5.58
CA GLU A 86 2.43 7.00 -5.41
C GLU A 86 3.12 7.56 -4.17
N ALA A 87 3.04 6.86 -3.03
CA ALA A 87 3.74 7.26 -1.81
C ALA A 87 5.27 7.24 -2.00
N GLN A 88 5.80 6.27 -2.73
CA GLN A 88 7.22 6.21 -3.09
C GLN A 88 7.61 7.40 -3.97
N LEU A 89 6.80 7.76 -4.96
CA LEU A 89 7.04 8.91 -5.82
C LEU A 89 7.07 10.22 -5.00
N ILE A 90 6.08 10.42 -4.12
CA ILE A 90 6.01 11.59 -3.23
C ILE A 90 7.24 11.64 -2.30
N LEU A 91 7.66 10.50 -1.75
CA LEU A 91 8.86 10.43 -0.91
C LEU A 91 10.15 10.70 -1.70
N GLN A 92 10.23 10.27 -2.95
CA GLN A 92 11.35 10.58 -3.83
C GLN A 92 11.38 12.07 -4.19
N GLU A 93 10.24 12.69 -4.45
CA GLU A 93 10.14 14.14 -4.71
C GLU A 93 10.43 14.98 -3.47
N ALA A 94 10.06 14.51 -2.27
CA ALA A 94 10.41 15.14 -1.01
C ALA A 94 11.86 14.88 -0.57
N GLY A 95 12.51 13.86 -1.14
CA GLY A 95 13.88 13.44 -0.85
C GLY A 95 14.93 14.55 -0.96
N PRO A 96 14.99 15.33 -2.06
CA PRO A 96 15.93 16.43 -2.23
C PRO A 96 15.81 17.52 -1.16
N GLU A 97 14.59 17.82 -0.70
CA GLU A 97 14.38 18.87 0.30
C GLU A 97 14.81 18.41 1.69
N VAL A 98 14.50 17.17 2.06
CA VAL A 98 14.98 16.57 3.30
C VAL A 98 16.51 16.40 3.28
N ALA A 99 17.09 16.04 2.13
CA ALA A 99 18.54 15.99 1.95
C ALA A 99 19.20 17.38 2.10
N ARG A 100 18.61 18.44 1.52
CA ARG A 100 19.07 19.82 1.72
C ARG A 100 19.04 20.24 3.17
N GLN A 101 17.96 19.91 3.89
CA GLN A 101 17.83 20.23 5.31
C GLN A 101 18.84 19.44 6.17
N LEU A 102 19.10 18.17 5.86
CA LEU A 102 20.11 17.36 6.54
C LEU A 102 21.53 17.89 6.29
N VAL A 103 21.86 18.27 5.05
CA VAL A 103 23.15 18.90 4.71
C VAL A 103 23.30 20.24 5.42
N ALA A 104 22.26 21.07 5.47
CA ALA A 104 22.27 22.32 6.21
C ALA A 104 22.46 22.08 7.72
N LEU A 105 21.84 21.04 8.28
CA LEU A 105 21.99 20.66 9.69
C LEU A 105 23.41 20.13 9.99
N ALA A 106 24.01 19.38 9.06
CA ALA A 106 25.38 18.90 9.16
C ALA A 106 26.39 20.06 9.10
N LEU A 107 26.23 20.98 8.14
CA LEU A 107 27.11 22.13 7.96
C LEU A 107 27.00 23.14 9.11
N GLY A 108 25.80 23.30 9.70
CA GLY A 108 25.56 24.21 10.82
C GLY A 108 25.89 23.66 12.20
N SER A 109 26.09 22.35 12.35
CA SER A 109 26.35 21.72 13.65
C SER A 109 27.84 21.71 13.99
N ARG A 110 28.18 22.04 15.25
CA ARG A 110 29.54 21.87 15.80
C ARG A 110 29.82 20.47 16.34
N SER A 111 28.79 19.61 16.39
CA SER A 111 28.90 18.25 16.92
C SER A 111 29.09 17.25 15.78
N ASP A 112 30.20 16.53 15.78
CA ASP A 112 30.53 15.55 14.75
C ASP A 112 29.53 14.38 14.71
N HIS A 113 28.94 14.02 15.84
CA HIS A 113 27.91 12.99 15.90
C HIS A 113 26.65 13.38 15.10
N VAL A 114 26.29 14.67 15.09
CA VAL A 114 25.14 15.18 14.32
C VAL A 114 25.47 15.22 12.83
N LYS A 115 26.73 15.55 12.47
CA LYS A 115 27.20 15.53 11.08
C LYS A 115 27.16 14.14 10.48
N VAL A 116 27.65 13.14 11.22
CA VAL A 116 27.68 11.73 10.79
C VAL A 116 26.27 11.19 10.62
N GLN A 117 25.35 11.48 11.55
CA GLN A 117 23.96 11.03 11.40
C GLN A 117 23.23 11.71 10.25
N ALA A 118 23.48 13.00 10.02
CA ALA A 118 22.90 13.72 8.90
C ALA A 118 23.43 13.22 7.55
N ALA A 119 24.74 12.93 7.46
CA ALA A 119 25.36 12.33 6.27
C ALA A 119 24.83 10.92 5.97
N LEU A 120 24.70 10.06 6.99
CA LEU A 120 24.12 8.72 6.85
C LEU A 120 22.65 8.79 6.40
N GLY A 121 21.86 9.68 6.99
CA GLY A 121 20.45 9.87 6.61
C GLY A 121 20.25 10.46 5.20
N ALA A 122 21.25 11.18 4.68
CA ALA A 122 21.26 11.65 3.30
C ALA A 122 21.66 10.54 2.31
N LEU A 123 22.71 9.76 2.65
CA LEU A 123 23.19 8.62 1.86
C LEU A 123 22.12 7.52 1.70
N ASP A 124 21.39 7.19 2.78
CA ASP A 124 20.32 6.18 2.77
C ASP A 124 19.15 6.53 1.84
N ARG A 125 18.99 7.81 1.49
CA ARG A 125 17.88 8.31 0.67
C ARG A 125 18.26 8.64 -0.76
N MET A 126 19.56 8.62 -1.12
CA MET A 126 20.02 9.10 -2.43
C MET A 126 19.96 8.06 -3.56
N HIS A 127 19.74 6.76 -3.28
CA HIS A 127 19.40 5.77 -4.33
C HIS A 127 18.74 4.51 -3.75
N PRO A 128 17.76 3.88 -4.45
CA PRO A 128 17.25 2.56 -4.06
C PRO A 128 18.30 1.43 -4.13
N ASP A 129 19.39 1.61 -4.88
CA ASP A 129 20.51 0.64 -4.94
C ASP A 129 21.54 0.83 -3.82
N THR A 130 21.58 1.99 -3.15
CA THR A 130 22.46 2.25 -2.00
C THR A 130 21.77 2.10 -0.64
N ALA A 131 20.50 1.70 -0.62
CA ALA A 131 19.83 1.21 0.58
C ALA A 131 20.47 -0.13 0.98
N ALA A 132 21.68 -0.06 1.56
CA ALA A 132 22.45 -1.20 1.98
C ALA A 132 21.64 -1.97 3.02
N LYS A 133 21.04 -3.09 2.59
CA LYS A 133 20.47 -4.13 3.46
C LYS A 133 21.56 -4.87 4.25
N GLN A 134 22.68 -4.24 4.56
CA GLN A 134 23.76 -4.86 5.29
C GLN A 134 24.10 -4.02 6.51
N THR A 135 23.63 -4.51 7.64
CA THR A 135 24.14 -4.23 8.98
C THR A 135 25.60 -4.68 9.07
N HIS A 136 26.50 -3.95 8.41
CA HIS A 136 27.92 -4.05 8.71
C HIS A 136 28.34 -2.71 9.31
N MET A 137 28.95 -2.78 10.49
CA MET A 137 29.60 -1.63 11.12
C MET A 137 30.61 -1.04 10.12
N ILE A 138 30.21 0.05 9.47
CA ILE A 138 31.07 0.79 8.57
C ILE A 138 32.13 1.44 9.45
N SER A 139 33.40 1.06 9.25
CA SER A 139 34.54 1.66 9.96
C SER A 139 34.63 3.15 9.61
N PRO A 140 34.94 4.03 10.57
CA PRO A 140 35.16 5.47 10.34
C PRO A 140 36.13 5.77 9.17
N ASP A 141 37.09 4.88 8.92
CA ASP A 141 38.07 5.03 7.85
C ASP A 141 37.44 4.97 6.45
N VAL A 142 36.39 4.16 6.28
CA VAL A 142 35.65 4.04 5.01
C VAL A 142 34.84 5.31 4.75
N ILE A 143 34.28 5.91 5.80
CA ILE A 143 33.53 7.17 5.71
C ILE A 143 34.47 8.30 5.30
N ASN A 144 35.64 8.42 5.94
CA ASN A 144 36.62 9.45 5.59
C ASN A 144 37.17 9.29 4.16
N ALA A 145 37.50 8.06 3.74
CA ALA A 145 37.93 7.81 2.36
C ALA A 145 36.86 8.18 1.32
N THR A 146 35.59 7.90 1.62
CA THR A 146 34.46 8.24 0.74
C THR A 146 34.22 9.75 0.70
N LEU A 147 34.37 10.46 1.83
CA LEU A 147 34.28 11.91 1.87
C LEU A 147 35.42 12.59 1.08
N HIS A 148 36.66 12.09 1.18
CA HIS A 148 37.79 12.56 0.35
C HIS A 148 37.55 12.33 -1.15
N GLN A 149 36.95 11.20 -1.52
CA GLN A 149 36.65 10.88 -2.92
C GLN A 149 35.53 11.75 -3.50
N ILE A 150 34.54 12.16 -2.68
CA ILE A 150 33.41 12.98 -3.12
C ILE A 150 33.78 14.46 -3.21
N TYR A 151 34.61 14.95 -2.28
CA TYR A 151 34.93 16.38 -2.20
C TYR A 151 36.26 16.77 -2.88
N GLY A 152 37.18 15.83 -3.11
CA GLY A 152 38.50 16.13 -3.69
C GLY A 152 39.37 16.99 -2.76
N ASP A 153 40.66 16.69 -2.67
CA ASP A 153 41.57 17.44 -1.79
C ASP A 153 41.74 18.88 -2.30
N ASP A 154 41.12 19.84 -1.61
CA ASP A 154 41.60 21.22 -1.60
C ASP A 154 42.84 21.27 -0.68
N GLU A 155 43.97 20.79 -1.19
CA GLU A 155 45.28 21.25 -0.71
C GLU A 155 45.42 22.72 -1.12
N SER A 156 45.44 23.62 -0.13
CA SER A 156 45.93 24.99 -0.30
C SER A 156 46.58 25.44 1.01
N GLU A 157 47.91 25.30 1.01
CA GLU A 157 48.96 25.90 1.87
C GLU A 157 49.07 25.51 3.36
#